data_AF-A0A239II98-F1
#
_entry.id   AF-A0A239II98-F1
#
_cell.length_a   1.000
_cell.length_b   1.000
_cell.length_c   1.000
_cell.angle_alpha   90.00
_cell.angle_beta   90.00
_cell.angle_gamma   90.00
#
_symmetry.space_group_name_H-M   'P 1'
#
loop_
_entity.id
_entity.type
_entity.pdbx_description
1 polymer ?
#
loop_
_entity_poly.entity_id
_entity_poly.type
_entity_poly.pdbx_seq_one_letter_code
_entity_poly.pdbx_strand_id
1 'polypeptide(L)'
;MADLGIDAAALRYSGGGVQASADGISQRLSAFQAELASFGQPWGNDDLGSLIGMAYETVLEVAMDCITENLGGLAEDGAGLVGMADSYDAVEQENVAGSQYFDGRLG
;
A
#
# COMPACT_ATOMS: atom_id res chain seq x y z
N MET A 1 29.83 -9.66 -15.92
CA MET A 1 29.61 -8.58 -14.93
C MET A 1 28.55 -9.10 -13.97
N ALA A 2 28.81 -8.99 -12.67
CA ALA A 2 27.93 -9.55 -11.67
C ALA A 2 26.67 -8.68 -11.60
N ASP A 3 25.55 -9.26 -12.02
CA ASP A 3 24.22 -8.83 -11.58
C ASP A 3 24.28 -8.69 -10.05
N LEU A 4 23.75 -7.61 -9.49
CA LEU A 4 23.71 -7.33 -8.04
C LEU A 4 23.04 -8.45 -7.23
N GLY A 5 22.50 -9.48 -7.89
CA GLY A 5 21.84 -10.64 -7.30
C GLY A 5 20.43 -10.31 -6.84
N ILE A 6 19.90 -9.17 -7.29
CA ILE A 6 18.62 -8.63 -6.90
C ILE A 6 17.78 -8.44 -8.15
N ASP A 7 16.64 -9.13 -8.18
CA ASP A 7 15.68 -9.04 -9.27
C ASP A 7 14.80 -7.79 -9.10
N ALA A 8 15.26 -6.67 -9.66
CA ALA A 8 14.54 -5.39 -9.63
C ALA A 8 13.16 -5.50 -10.31
N ALA A 9 13.02 -6.36 -11.32
CA ALA A 9 11.73 -6.58 -11.97
C ALA A 9 10.74 -7.28 -11.03
N ALA A 10 11.19 -8.28 -10.27
CA ALA A 10 10.38 -8.95 -9.26
C ALA A 10 9.98 -8.01 -8.12
N LEU A 11 10.88 -7.13 -7.67
CA LEU A 11 10.57 -6.10 -6.67
C LEU A 11 9.50 -5.13 -7.17
N ARG A 12 9.66 -4.61 -8.39
CA ARG A 12 8.70 -3.68 -9.00
C ARG A 12 7.33 -4.31 -9.21
N TYR A 13 7.30 -5.55 -9.69
CA TYR A 13 6.07 -6.32 -9.87
C TYR A 13 5.35 -6.53 -8.52
N SER A 14 6.09 -6.96 -7.50
CA SER A 14 5.53 -7.21 -6.17
C SER A 14 5.02 -5.93 -5.53
N GLY A 15 5.81 -4.85 -5.58
CA GLY A 15 5.42 -3.53 -5.07
C GLY A 15 4.16 -2.99 -5.72
N GLY A 16 4.08 -3.05 -7.06
CA GLY A 16 2.89 -2.66 -7.80
C GLY A 16 1.67 -3.54 -7.47
N GLY A 17 1.86 -4.85 -7.25
CA GLY A 17 0.81 -5.77 -6.82
C GLY A 17 0.25 -5.45 -5.43
N VAL A 18 1.12 -5.08 -4.48
CA VAL A 18 0.71 -4.65 -3.14
C VAL A 18 -0.08 -3.33 -3.22
N GLN A 19 0.40 -2.34 -3.97
CA GLN A 19 -0.29 -1.06 -4.17
C GLN A 19 -1.69 -1.28 -4.79
N ALA A 20 -1.78 -2.06 -5.87
CA ALA A 20 -3.06 -2.35 -6.51
C ALA A 20 -4.04 -3.08 -5.57
N SER A 21 -3.53 -3.94 -4.68
CA SER A 21 -4.35 -4.61 -3.67
C SER A 21 -4.86 -3.63 -2.60
N ALA A 22 -3.99 -2.74 -2.11
CA ALA A 22 -4.36 -1.70 -1.15
C ALA A 22 -5.42 -0.75 -1.73
N ASP A 23 -5.27 -0.34 -2.99
CA ASP A 23 -6.27 0.48 -3.70
C ASP A 23 -7.60 -0.26 -3.84
N GLY A 24 -7.56 -1.54 -4.23
CA GLY A 24 -8.76 -2.37 -4.36
C GLY A 24 -9.52 -2.56 -3.05
N ILE A 25 -8.80 -2.72 -1.93
CA ILE A 25 -9.43 -2.81 -0.60
C ILE A 25 -9.97 -1.44 -0.18
N SER A 26 -9.25 -0.35 -0.43
CA SER A 26 -9.71 1.01 -0.13
C SER A 26 -11.03 1.35 -0.80
N GLN A 27 -11.18 0.97 -2.08
CA GLN A 27 -12.45 1.13 -2.82
C GLN A 27 -13.60 0.34 -2.20
N ARG A 28 -13.33 -0.92 -1.78
CA ARG A 28 -14.34 -1.77 -1.13
C ARG A 28 -14.73 -1.24 0.25
N LEU A 29 -13.76 -0.73 1.01
CA LEU A 29 -14.00 -0.11 2.31
C LEU A 29 -14.87 1.14 2.19
N SER A 30 -14.62 1.97 1.17
CA SER A 30 -15.46 3.14 0.87
C SER A 30 -16.88 2.74 0.50
N ALA A 31 -17.04 1.72 -0.35
CA ALA A 31 -18.36 1.19 -0.70
C ALA A 31 -19.10 0.63 0.52
N PHE A 32 -18.40 -0.11 1.39
CA PHE A 32 -18.95 -0.64 2.63
C PHE A 32 -19.43 0.46 3.58
N GLN A 33 -18.65 1.53 3.77
CA GLN A 33 -19.05 2.68 4.58
C GLN A 33 -20.29 3.39 4.01
N ALA A 34 -20.37 3.53 2.68
CA ALA A 34 -21.54 4.10 2.03
C ALA A 34 -22.80 3.22 2.22
N GLU A 35 -22.65 1.90 2.13
CA GLU A 35 -23.73 0.95 2.41
C GLU A 35 -24.18 1.04 3.87
N LEU A 36 -23.24 1.06 4.82
CA LEU A 36 -23.55 1.26 6.24
C LEU A 36 -24.32 2.55 6.50
N ALA A 37 -23.85 3.67 5.94
CA ALA A 37 -24.52 4.96 6.08
C ALA A 37 -25.96 4.95 5.52
N SER A 38 -26.23 4.11 4.51
CA SER A 38 -27.58 4.00 3.93
C SER A 38 -28.63 3.42 4.88
N PHE A 39 -28.21 2.67 5.91
CA PHE A 39 -29.12 2.14 6.94
C PHE A 39 -29.53 3.18 8.00
N GLY A 40 -28.80 4.30 8.10
CA GLY A 40 -29.04 5.33 9.12
C GLY A 40 -28.83 4.81 10.54
N GLN A 41 -29.74 5.17 11.45
CA GLN A 41 -29.69 4.78 12.87
C GLN A 41 -30.84 3.81 13.20
N PRO A 42 -30.70 2.51 12.89
CA PRO A 42 -31.77 1.52 13.08
C PRO A 42 -32.12 1.24 14.54
N TRP A 43 -31.29 1.68 15.49
CA TRP A 43 -31.43 1.43 16.93
C TRP A 43 -32.42 2.36 17.65
N GLY A 44 -32.93 3.41 17.00
CA GLY A 44 -33.87 4.36 17.62
C GLY A 44 -33.18 5.33 18.58
N ASN A 45 -33.99 6.15 19.27
CA ASN A 45 -33.51 7.32 20.03
C ASN A 45 -33.95 7.33 21.50
N ASP A 46 -34.38 6.18 22.03
CA ASP A 46 -34.60 5.98 23.47
C ASP A 46 -33.29 5.67 24.19
N ASP A 47 -33.32 5.52 25.52
CA ASP A 47 -32.10 5.28 26.31
C ASP A 47 -31.36 4.02 25.87
N LEU A 48 -32.11 2.97 25.52
CA LEU A 48 -31.54 1.71 25.00
C LEU A 48 -30.93 1.90 23.60
N GLY A 49 -31.66 2.55 22.69
CA GLY A 49 -31.18 2.87 21.35
C GLY A 49 -29.92 3.73 21.39
N SER A 50 -29.87 4.71 22.28
CA SER A 50 -28.69 5.57 22.47
C SER A 50 -27.47 4.77 22.94
N LEU A 51 -27.64 3.83 23.87
CA LEU A 51 -26.55 2.95 24.32
C LEU A 51 -26.06 2.02 23.21
N ILE A 52 -26.98 1.47 22.41
CA ILE A 52 -26.65 0.63 21.25
C ILE A 52 -25.87 1.44 20.21
N GLY A 53 -26.35 2.65 19.90
CA GLY A 53 -25.69 3.56 18.96
C GLY A 53 -24.26 3.89 19.37
N MET A 54 -24.04 4.30 20.62
CA MET A 54 -22.68 4.59 21.12
C MET A 54 -21.75 3.38 21.02
N ALA A 55 -22.21 2.19 21.42
CA ALA A 55 -21.40 0.98 21.35
C ALA A 55 -21.07 0.61 19.89
N TYR A 56 -22.05 0.74 18.99
CA TYR A 56 -21.86 0.50 17.56
C TYR A 56 -20.85 1.47 16.96
N GLU A 57 -21.04 2.79 17.18
CA GLU A 57 -20.18 3.84 16.62
C GLU A 57 -18.73 3.69 17.11
N THR A 58 -18.53 3.43 18.40
CA THR A 58 -17.19 3.23 18.98
C THR A 58 -16.47 2.03 18.36
N VAL A 59 -17.16 0.90 18.21
CA VAL A 59 -16.54 -0.31 17.62
C VAL A 59 -16.28 -0.11 16.13
N LEU A 60 -17.19 0.57 15.43
CA LEU A 60 -17.05 0.86 14.02
C LEU A 60 -15.86 1.78 13.76
N GLU A 61 -15.70 2.86 14.54
CA GLU A 61 -14.58 3.80 14.45
C GLU A 61 -13.24 3.06 14.58
N VAL A 62 -13.08 2.27 15.65
CA VAL A 62 -11.85 1.49 15.87
C VAL A 62 -11.57 0.52 14.71
N ALA A 63 -12.61 -0.14 14.18
CA ALA A 63 -12.46 -1.03 13.04
C ALA A 63 -12.03 -0.28 11.77
N MET A 64 -12.63 0.88 11.48
CA MET A 64 -12.29 1.70 10.31
C MET A 64 -10.86 2.25 10.39
N ASP A 65 -10.44 2.70 11.57
CA ASP A 65 -9.09 3.20 11.80
C ASP A 65 -8.05 2.09 11.58
N CYS A 66 -8.24 0.92 12.21
CA CYS A 66 -7.32 -0.21 12.04
C CYS A 66 -7.20 -0.65 10.58
N ILE A 67 -8.30 -0.67 9.82
CA ILE A 67 -8.24 -1.03 8.40
C ILE A 67 -7.50 0.05 7.61
N THR A 68 -7.81 1.33 7.85
CA THR A 68 -7.23 2.45 7.12
C THR A 68 -5.72 2.58 7.37
N GLU A 69 -5.28 2.43 8.62
CA GLU A 69 -3.85 2.43 8.97
C GLU A 69 -3.10 1.29 8.29
N ASN A 70 -3.64 0.07 8.33
CA ASN A 70 -3.02 -1.08 7.67
C ASN A 70 -2.95 -0.91 6.15
N LEU A 71 -3.97 -0.31 5.53
CA LEU A 71 -3.95 0.00 4.10
C LEU A 71 -2.89 1.06 3.75
N GLY A 72 -2.72 2.07 4.60
CA GLY A 72 -1.63 3.04 4.49
C GLY A 72 -0.26 2.36 4.53
N GLY A 73 -0.06 1.45 5.49
CA GLY A 73 1.18 0.66 5.59
C GLY A 73 1.46 -0.20 4.36
N LEU A 74 0.44 -0.89 3.84
CA LEU A 74 0.59 -1.67 2.60
C LEU A 74 0.96 -0.78 1.40
N ALA A 75 0.35 0.40 1.28
CA ALA A 75 0.66 1.33 0.20
C ALA A 75 2.11 1.85 0.30
N GLU A 76 2.57 2.15 1.52
CA GLU A 76 3.95 2.57 1.80
C GLU A 76 4.95 1.45 1.48
N ASP A 77 4.70 0.21 1.96
CA ASP A 77 5.54 -0.95 1.68
C ASP A 77 5.64 -1.22 0.18
N GLY A 78 4.51 -1.16 -0.53
CA GLY A 78 4.46 -1.32 -1.98
C GLY A 78 5.26 -0.23 -2.71
N ALA A 79 5.17 1.03 -2.27
CA ALA A 79 5.96 2.12 -2.81
C ALA A 79 7.47 1.94 -2.52
N GLY A 80 7.81 1.45 -1.34
CA GLY A 80 9.17 1.13 -0.94
C GLY A 80 9.81 0.08 -1.85
N LEU A 81 9.09 -1.00 -2.18
CA LEU A 81 9.57 -2.04 -3.10
C LEU A 81 9.83 -1.49 -4.51
N VAL A 82 8.96 -0.63 -5.02
CA VAL A 82 9.16 0.04 -6.32
C VAL A 82 10.38 0.97 -6.27
N GLY A 83 10.50 1.78 -5.22
CA GLY A 83 11.66 2.66 -5.04
C GLY A 83 12.99 1.92 -4.89
N MET A 84 12.99 0.74 -4.26
CA MET A 84 14.14 -0.15 -4.22
C MET A 84 14.51 -0.65 -5.63
N ALA A 85 13.53 -1.10 -6.42
CA ALA A 85 13.77 -1.52 -7.80
C ALA A 85 14.39 -0.40 -8.65
N ASP A 86 13.86 0.82 -8.53
CA ASP A 86 14.39 1.99 -9.23
C ASP A 86 15.84 2.31 -8.82
N SER A 87 16.14 2.18 -7.53
CA SER A 87 17.50 2.37 -7.00
C SER A 87 18.47 1.32 -7.54
N TYR A 88 18.08 0.05 -7.61
CA TYR A 88 18.94 -1.00 -8.16
C TYR A 88 19.20 -0.83 -9.66
N ASP A 89 18.17 -0.48 -10.44
CA ASP A 89 18.32 -0.21 -11.87
C ASP A 89 19.29 0.96 -12.12
N ALA A 90 19.25 2.01 -11.28
CA ALA A 90 20.14 3.15 -11.39
C ALA A 90 21.61 2.77 -11.10
N VAL A 91 21.86 1.99 -10.05
CA VAL A 91 23.21 1.53 -9.68
C VAL A 91 23.78 0.62 -10.77
N GLU A 92 22.97 -0.29 -11.32
CA GLU A 92 23.43 -1.17 -12.39
C GLU A 92 23.79 -0.38 -13.66
N GLN A 93 22.98 0.62 -14.03
CA GLN A 93 23.30 1.49 -15.15
C GLN A 93 24.61 2.26 -14.95
N GLU A 94 24.88 2.76 -13.74
CA GLU A 94 26.14 3.42 -13.40
C GLU A 94 27.34 2.47 -13.49
N ASN A 95 27.20 1.25 -12.98
CA ASN A 95 28.24 0.21 -13.05
C ASN A 95 28.57 -0.16 -14.52
N VAL A 96 27.55 -0.35 -15.35
CA VAL A 96 27.71 -0.65 -16.77
C VAL A 96 28.42 0.51 -17.50
N ALA A 97 27.98 1.75 -17.27
CA ALA A 97 28.59 2.93 -17.87
C ALA A 97 30.06 3.10 -17.46
N GLY A 98 30.36 2.94 -16.16
CA GLY A 98 31.71 3.00 -15.63
C GLY A 98 32.63 1.93 -16.25
N SER A 99 32.15 0.69 -16.35
CA SER A 99 32.91 -0.38 -16.98
C SER A 99 33.22 -0.11 -18.46
N GLN A 100 32.24 0.39 -19.22
CA GLN A 100 32.45 0.75 -20.63
C GLN A 100 33.46 1.88 -20.78
N TYR A 101 33.42 2.87 -19.89
CA TYR A 101 34.39 3.96 -19.86
C TYR A 101 35.82 3.47 -19.59
N PHE A 102 36.00 2.53 -18.65
CA PHE A 102 37.32 1.97 -18.37
C PHE A 102 37.85 1.11 -19.53
N ASP A 103 37.00 0.30 -20.15
CA ASP A 103 37.37 -0.55 -21.28
C ASP A 103 37.85 0.30 -22.48
N GLY A 104 37.12 1.38 -22.80
CA GLY A 104 37.51 2.33 -23.86
C GLY A 104 38.75 3.18 -23.58
N ARG A 105 39.27 3.19 -22.35
CA ARG A 105 40.54 3.86 -21.99
C ARG A 105 41.75 2.92 -21.99
N LEU A 106 41.51 1.62 -21.91
CA LEU A 106 42.55 0.59 -21.81
C LEU A 106 42.81 -0.13 -23.14
N GLY A 107 41.91 0.00 -24.12
CA GLY A 107 42.12 -0.34 -25.53
C GLY A 107 42.73 0.81 -26.33
#